data_AF-A0A2K3DJ94-F1
#
_entry.id   AF-A0A2K3DJ94-F1
#
_cell.length_a   1.000
_cell.length_b   1.000
_cell.length_c   1.000
_cell.angle_alpha   90.00
_cell.angle_beta   90.00
_cell.angle_gamma   90.00
#
_symmetry.space_group_name_H-M   'P 1'
#
loop_
_entity.id
_entity.type
_entity.pdbx_description
1 polymer ?
#
loop_
_entity_poly.entity_id
_entity_poly.type
_entity_poly.pdbx_seq_one_letter_code
_entity_poly.pdbx_strand_id
1 'polypeptide(L)' 'MCALDWCCVQAFKKCAATKPIPQDCCAKLAPFAKYLPCLKTPEYRSAVEAFLSGTTSIDEVRTTCLV' A
#
# COMPACT_ATOMS: atom_id res chain seq x y z
N MET A 1 -4.48 20.28 1.96
CA MET A 1 -5.19 19.62 0.85
C MET A 1 -4.36 18.43 0.41
N CYS A 2 -4.87 17.21 0.55
CA CYS A 2 -4.23 16.04 -0.05
C CYS A 2 -4.81 15.88 -1.46
N ALA A 3 -3.95 15.69 -2.47
CA ALA A 3 -4.39 15.18 -3.76
C ALA A 3 -5.11 13.83 -3.51
N LEU A 4 -6.22 13.58 -4.22
CA LEU A 4 -7.11 12.43 -4.02
C LEU A 4 -6.36 11.10 -3.85
N ASP A 5 -5.26 10.93 -4.57
CA ASP A 5 -4.40 9.74 -4.49
C ASP A 5 -3.65 9.59 -3.13
N TRP A 6 -3.05 10.66 -2.61
CA TRP A 6 -2.28 10.59 -1.36
C TRP A 6 -3.17 10.26 -0.14
N CYS A 7 -4.45 10.67 -0.17
CA CYS A 7 -5.43 10.30 0.86
C CYS A 7 -5.66 8.78 0.92
N CYS A 8 -5.79 8.13 -0.23
CA CYS A 8 -6.07 6.69 -0.31
C CYS A 8 -4.90 5.86 0.26
N VAL A 9 -3.65 6.24 -0.04
CA VAL A 9 -2.46 5.54 0.46
C VAL A 9 -2.28 5.71 1.98
N GLN A 10 -2.56 6.89 2.51
CA GLN A 10 -2.55 7.15 3.96
C GLN A 10 -3.68 6.40 4.68
N ALA A 11 -4.88 6.40 4.10
CA ALA A 11 -6.03 5.65 4.62
C ALA A 11 -5.74 4.15 4.62
N PHE A 12 -5.12 3.64 3.55
CA PHE A 12 -4.64 2.26 3.49
C PHE A 12 -3.68 1.96 4.64
N LYS A 13 -2.60 2.76 4.82
CA LYS A 13 -1.61 2.52 5.88
C LYS A 13 -2.27 2.45 7.26
N LYS A 14 -3.17 3.38 7.58
CA LYS A 14 -3.90 3.33 8.87
C LYS A 14 -4.77 2.08 9.02
N CYS A 15 -5.47 1.70 7.94
CA CYS A 15 -6.35 0.55 7.90
C CYS A 15 -5.59 -0.79 8.02
N ALA A 16 -4.42 -0.88 7.36
CA ALA A 16 -3.54 -2.05 7.36
C ALA A 16 -2.76 -2.26 8.67
N ALA A 17 -2.85 -1.32 9.62
CA ALA A 17 -2.31 -1.48 10.97
C ALA A 17 -3.07 -2.56 11.76
N THR A 18 -4.33 -2.82 11.41
CA THR A 18 -5.12 -3.92 11.97
C THR A 18 -4.83 -5.21 11.22
N LYS A 19 -4.50 -6.28 11.95
CA LYS A 19 -4.21 -7.61 11.39
C LYS A 19 -5.37 -8.59 11.64
N PRO A 20 -5.70 -9.47 10.68
CA PRO A 20 -5.19 -9.51 9.30
C PRO A 20 -5.66 -8.29 8.49
N ILE A 21 -4.93 -7.90 7.42
CA ILE A 21 -5.31 -6.74 6.60
C ILE A 21 -6.71 -6.97 6.03
N PRO A 22 -7.72 -6.15 6.39
CA PRO A 22 -9.06 -6.30 5.86
C PRO A 22 -9.12 -6.07 4.35
N GLN A 23 -9.98 -6.82 3.65
CA GLN A 23 -10.17 -6.65 2.20
C GLN A 23 -10.66 -5.24 1.81
N ASP A 24 -11.44 -4.58 2.67
CA ASP A 24 -11.85 -3.19 2.47
C ASP A 24 -10.66 -2.21 2.51
N CYS A 25 -9.60 -2.54 3.26
CA CYS A 25 -8.36 -1.77 3.20
C CYS A 25 -7.70 -1.94 1.82
N CYS A 26 -7.64 -3.17 1.30
CA CYS A 26 -7.05 -3.47 0.00
C CYS A 26 -7.72 -2.71 -1.15
N ALA A 27 -9.04 -2.49 -1.10
CA ALA A 27 -9.77 -1.70 -2.10
C ALA A 27 -9.23 -0.26 -2.26
N LYS A 28 -8.61 0.30 -1.22
CA LYS A 28 -8.00 1.65 -1.25
C LYS A 28 -6.71 1.69 -2.08
N LEU A 29 -6.12 0.53 -2.37
CA LEU A 29 -4.95 0.39 -3.25
C LEU A 29 -5.33 0.12 -4.71
N ALA A 30 -6.59 -0.19 -5.02
CA ALA A 30 -7.04 -0.48 -6.38
C ALA A 30 -6.60 0.56 -7.45
N PRO A 31 -6.73 1.89 -7.23
CA PRO A 31 -6.27 2.87 -8.22
C PRO A 31 -4.74 2.93 -8.38
N PHE A 32 -3.99 2.37 -7.43
CA PHE A 32 -2.52 2.30 -7.44
C PHE A 32 -1.98 1.02 -8.07
N ALA A 33 -2.84 0.07 -8.44
CA ALA A 33 -2.42 -1.18 -9.08
C ALA A 33 -1.58 -0.94 -10.35
N LYS A 34 -1.85 0.15 -11.08
CA LYS A 34 -1.06 0.59 -12.25
C LYS A 34 0.41 0.90 -11.94
N TYR A 35 0.75 1.19 -10.68
CA TYR A 35 2.11 1.49 -10.24
C TYR A 35 2.86 0.28 -9.68
N LEU A 36 2.24 -0.90 -9.61
CA LEU A 36 2.92 -2.13 -9.19
C LEU A 36 4.17 -2.46 -10.00
N PRO A 37 4.21 -2.24 -11.34
CA PRO A 37 5.44 -2.42 -12.10
C PRO A 37 6.59 -1.53 -11.62
N CYS A 38 6.30 -0.33 -11.09
CA CYS A 38 7.31 0.58 -10.56
C CYS A 38 8.00 0.02 -9.32
N LEU A 39 7.36 -0.90 -8.56
CA LEU A 39 7.98 -1.56 -7.41
C LEU A 39 9.10 -2.54 -7.81
N LYS A 40 9.31 -2.80 -9.11
CA LYS A 40 10.49 -3.53 -9.61
C LYS A 40 11.75 -2.65 -9.55
N THR A 41 11.59 -1.33 -9.57
CA THR A 41 12.71 -0.39 -9.39
C THR A 41 13.02 -0.29 -7.89
N PRO A 42 14.27 -0.52 -7.46
CA PRO A 42 14.63 -0.54 -6.04
C PRO A 42 14.28 0.75 -5.31
N GLU A 43 14.46 1.90 -5.93
CA GLU A 43 14.23 3.21 -5.31
C GLU A 43 12.76 3.42 -4.91
N TYR A 44 11.83 3.07 -5.82
CA TYR A 44 10.40 3.17 -5.55
C TYR A 44 9.94 2.12 -4.54
N ARG A 45 10.51 0.91 -4.62
CA ARG A 45 10.26 -0.13 -3.61
C ARG A 45 10.67 0.35 -2.22
N SER A 46 11.89 0.86 -2.07
CA SER A 46 12.39 1.33 -0.78
C SER A 46 11.58 2.52 -0.23
N ALA A 47 11.14 3.44 -1.09
CA ALA A 47 10.27 4.54 -0.66
C ALA A 47 8.92 4.05 -0.11
N VAL A 48 8.30 3.08 -0.79
CA VAL A 48 7.03 2.48 -0.34
C VAL A 48 7.22 1.62 0.91
N GLU A 49 8.31 0.84 1.01
CA GLU A 49 8.64 0.07 2.22
C GLU A 49 8.89 1.00 3.41
N ALA A 50 9.67 2.07 3.25
CA ALA A 50 9.89 3.06 4.30
C ALA A 50 8.58 3.72 4.72
N PHE A 51 7.69 4.00 3.78
CA PHE A 51 6.37 4.54 4.07
C PHE A 51 5.49 3.55 4.86
N LEU A 52 5.47 2.27 4.49
CA LEU A 52 4.65 1.24 5.14
C LEU A 52 5.26 0.69 6.44
N SER A 53 6.54 0.98 6.67
CA SER A 53 7.30 0.53 7.85
C SER A 53 6.55 0.84 9.16
N GLY A 54 6.61 -0.14 10.08
CA GLY A 54 5.89 -0.12 11.35
C GLY A 54 4.39 -0.45 11.26
N THR A 55 3.86 -0.74 10.06
CA THR A 55 2.46 -1.10 9.84
C THR A 55 2.33 -2.42 9.07
N THR A 56 2.98 -2.51 7.91
CA THR A 56 2.93 -3.68 7.02
C THR A 56 4.15 -3.67 6.09
N SER A 57 4.28 -4.69 5.24
CA SER A 57 5.33 -4.79 4.22
C SER A 57 4.72 -4.93 2.83
N ILE A 58 5.47 -4.55 1.80
CA ILE A 58 5.02 -4.73 0.41
C ILE A 58 4.67 -6.20 0.11
N ASP A 59 5.44 -7.15 0.65
CA ASP A 59 5.21 -8.59 0.45
C ASP A 59 3.88 -9.06 1.08
N GLU A 60 3.56 -8.57 2.29
CA GLU A 60 2.28 -8.86 2.94
C GLU A 60 1.11 -8.25 2.15
N VAL A 61 1.26 -7.01 1.69
CA VAL A 61 0.26 -6.33 0.86
C VAL A 61 0.08 -7.02 -0.49
N ARG A 62 1.15 -7.47 -1.15
CA ARG A 62 1.05 -8.23 -2.40
C ARG A 62 0.25 -9.52 -2.21
N THR A 63 0.56 -10.25 -1.14
CA THR A 63 -0.09 -11.54 -0.87
C THR A 63 -1.55 -11.38 -0.45
N THR A 64 -1.88 -10.31 0.28
CA THR A 64 -3.22 -10.14 0.89
C THR A 64 -4.17 -9.31 0.04
N CYS A 65 -3.65 -8.31 -0.68
CA CYS A 65 -4.43 -7.29 -1.38
C CYS A 65 -4.33 -7.32 -2.90
N LEU A 66 -3.29 -7.96 -3.46
CA LEU A 66 -2.97 -7.92 -4.89
C LEU A 66 -2.84 -9.33 -5.47
N VAL A 67 -3.74 -10.22 -5.02
CA VAL A 67 -3.88 -11.60 -5.50
C VAL A 67 -4.33 -11.64 -6.95
#